data_AF-A0A662L6E2-F1
#
_entry.id   AF-A0A662L6E2-F1
#
_cell.length_a   1.000
_cell.length_b   1.000
_cell.length_c   1.000
_cell.angle_alpha   90.00
_cell.angle_beta   90.00
_cell.angle_gamma   90.00
#
_symmetry.space_group_name_H-M   'P 1'
#
loop_
_entity.id
_entity.type
_entity.pdbx_description
1 polymer ?
#
loop_
_entity_poly.entity_id
_entity_poly.type
_entity_poly.pdbx_seq_one_letter_code
_entity_poly.pdbx_strand_id
1 'polypeptide(L)'
;MMDNITATILIILSFLLVWIGIMIFTTKPEEEEEETLQEEQSQIQVQNQNNEEIEKYKQRVAELEEKIKKLEEKPTNDKLLDWLTDLRRENEFLKMKLSHLEGGKLLYEGDALRYENEKLRKEIEEYKKKVEQLENEIKELKNSINYYREIVSRLQGSYTVLNKYNYRICIRNPETGEYEYQLIKLPPDFDPFNPTYITRDGIEVYEEYGIRIPTKLGDIIREEFKKDFYLKDFELDR
;
A
#
# COMPACT_ATOMS: atom_id res chain seq x y z
N MET A 1 -74.40 -21.67 -28.95
CA MET A 1 -73.33 -21.94 -29.93
C MET A 1 -72.17 -21.07 -29.52
N MET A 2 -71.03 -21.65 -29.12
CA MET A 2 -69.82 -20.87 -28.94
C MET A 2 -69.38 -20.47 -30.35
N ASP A 3 -69.28 -19.18 -30.63
CA ASP A 3 -68.94 -18.71 -31.97
C ASP A 3 -67.55 -19.24 -32.34
N ASN A 4 -67.36 -19.64 -33.61
CA ASN A 4 -66.09 -20.22 -34.05
C ASN A 4 -64.87 -19.31 -33.74
N ILE A 5 -65.09 -18.00 -33.60
CA ILE A 5 -64.08 -17.02 -33.21
C ILE A 5 -63.69 -17.14 -31.73
N THR A 6 -64.64 -17.40 -30.82
CA THR A 6 -64.31 -17.59 -29.40
C THR A 6 -63.60 -18.93 -29.17
N ALA A 7 -63.94 -19.96 -29.94
CA ALA A 7 -63.25 -21.24 -29.90
C ALA A 7 -61.80 -21.15 -30.41
N THR A 8 -61.55 -20.41 -31.51
CA THR A 8 -60.18 -20.23 -32.04
C THR A 8 -59.31 -19.40 -31.11
N ILE A 9 -59.86 -18.35 -30.49
CA ILE A 9 -59.12 -17.54 -29.50
C ILE A 9 -58.73 -18.39 -28.30
N LEU A 10 -59.62 -19.25 -27.78
CA LEU A 10 -59.29 -20.12 -26.65
C LEU A 10 -58.20 -21.15 -26.96
N ILE A 11 -58.19 -21.69 -28.19
CA ILE A 11 -57.17 -22.64 -28.63
C ILE A 11 -55.80 -21.95 -28.73
N ILE A 12 -55.74 -20.75 -29.32
CA ILE A 12 -54.52 -19.95 -29.41
C ILE A 12 -54.01 -19.58 -28.02
N LEU A 13 -54.91 -19.20 -27.12
CA LEU A 13 -54.57 -18.83 -25.74
C LEU A 13 -54.06 -20.04 -24.94
N SER A 14 -54.61 -21.23 -25.15
CA SER A 14 -54.08 -22.47 -24.55
C SER A 14 -52.69 -22.81 -25.09
N PHE A 15 -52.43 -22.58 -26.37
CA PHE A 15 -51.11 -22.82 -26.97
C PHE A 15 -50.07 -21.84 -26.43
N LEU A 16 -50.46 -20.57 -26.26
CA LEU A 16 -49.61 -19.54 -25.66
C LEU A 16 -49.29 -19.86 -24.19
N LEU A 17 -50.27 -20.31 -23.41
CA LEU A 17 -50.06 -20.70 -22.01
C LEU A 17 -49.18 -21.93 -21.86
N VAL A 18 -49.33 -22.93 -22.73
CA VAL A 18 -48.44 -24.10 -22.76
C VAL A 18 -47.03 -23.71 -23.20
N TRP A 19 -46.91 -22.81 -24.19
CA TRP A 19 -45.61 -22.32 -24.66
C TRP A 19 -44.89 -21.50 -23.58
N ILE A 20 -45.61 -20.64 -22.85
CA ILE A 20 -45.10 -19.91 -21.69
C ILE A 20 -44.73 -20.88 -20.57
N GLY A 21 -45.55 -21.90 -20.30
CA GLY A 21 -45.26 -22.93 -19.30
C GLY A 21 -44.00 -23.73 -19.62
N ILE A 22 -43.76 -24.05 -20.90
CA ILE A 22 -42.52 -24.69 -21.36
C ILE A 22 -41.33 -23.73 -21.19
N MET A 23 -41.48 -22.45 -21.58
CA MET A 23 -40.39 -21.47 -21.46
C MET A 23 -39.95 -21.22 -20.01
N ILE A 24 -40.90 -21.19 -19.07
CA ILE A 24 -40.64 -21.04 -17.62
C ILE A 24 -40.00 -22.31 -17.03
N PHE A 25 -40.30 -23.50 -17.57
CA PHE A 25 -39.78 -24.76 -17.05
C PHE A 25 -38.40 -25.14 -17.65
N THR A 26 -38.07 -24.63 -18.84
CA THR A 26 -36.78 -24.90 -19.50
C THR A 26 -35.68 -23.89 -19.15
N THR A 27 -36.03 -22.74 -18.57
CA THR A 27 -35.06 -21.78 -18.02
C THR A 27 -34.75 -22.19 -16.59
N LYS A 28 -33.57 -22.78 -16.36
CA LYS A 28 -33.08 -23.02 -15.00
C LYS A 28 -32.70 -21.65 -14.43
N PRO A 29 -33.24 -21.23 -13.26
CA PRO A 29 -32.96 -19.92 -12.69
C PRO A 29 -31.49 -19.75 -12.25
N GLU A 30 -30.76 -20.84 -12.03
CA GLU A 30 -29.38 -20.79 -11.54
C GLU A 30 -28.37 -20.25 -12.57
N GLU A 31 -28.56 -20.50 -13.88
CA GLU A 31 -27.59 -20.06 -14.90
C GLU A 31 -27.76 -18.57 -15.25
N GLU A 32 -29.01 -18.06 -15.32
CA GLU A 32 -29.27 -16.62 -15.57
C GLU A 32 -28.95 -15.75 -14.34
N GLU A 33 -29.19 -16.24 -13.11
CA GLU A 33 -28.81 -15.51 -11.88
C GLU A 33 -27.29 -15.49 -11.69
N GLU A 34 -26.56 -16.57 -12.00
CA GLU A 34 -25.09 -16.58 -11.94
C GLU A 34 -24.44 -15.71 -13.04
N GLU A 35 -24.98 -15.73 -14.27
CA GLU A 35 -24.50 -14.87 -15.36
C GLU A 35 -24.78 -13.38 -15.07
N THR A 36 -25.97 -13.03 -14.56
CA THR A 36 -26.29 -11.65 -14.19
C THR A 36 -25.48 -11.16 -12.99
N LEU A 37 -25.25 -12.00 -11.96
CA LEU A 37 -24.38 -11.66 -10.83
C LEU A 37 -22.91 -11.53 -11.24
N GLN A 38 -22.43 -12.36 -12.17
CA GLN A 38 -21.07 -12.23 -12.72
C GLN A 38 -20.93 -10.97 -13.60
N GLU A 39 -21.94 -10.64 -14.40
CA GLU A 39 -21.94 -9.41 -15.19
C GLU A 39 -22.01 -8.16 -14.30
N GLU A 40 -22.83 -8.14 -13.24
CA GLU A 40 -22.88 -7.06 -12.26
C GLU A 40 -21.56 -6.91 -11.50
N GLN A 41 -20.95 -8.02 -11.03
CA GLN A 41 -19.66 -7.98 -10.36
C GLN A 41 -18.53 -7.52 -11.29
N SER A 42 -18.56 -7.94 -12.56
CA SER A 42 -17.61 -7.51 -13.58
C SER A 42 -17.79 -6.02 -13.90
N GLN A 43 -19.02 -5.53 -14.01
CA GLN A 43 -19.31 -4.11 -14.22
C GLN A 43 -18.86 -3.27 -13.01
N ILE A 44 -19.11 -3.72 -11.78
CA ILE A 44 -18.66 -3.05 -10.55
C ILE A 44 -17.13 -3.04 -10.46
N GLN A 45 -16.45 -4.12 -10.84
CA GLN A 45 -14.98 -4.16 -10.90
C GLN A 45 -14.43 -3.18 -11.93
N VAL A 46 -14.98 -3.15 -13.14
CA VAL A 46 -14.57 -2.22 -14.20
C VAL A 46 -14.86 -0.77 -13.79
N GLN A 47 -15.97 -0.52 -13.11
CA GLN A 47 -16.34 0.81 -12.64
C GLN A 47 -15.45 1.30 -11.49
N ASN A 48 -15.03 0.39 -10.59
CA ASN A 48 -14.06 0.70 -9.54
C ASN A 48 -12.65 0.93 -10.11
N GLN A 49 -12.21 0.13 -11.08
CA GLN A 49 -10.94 0.34 -11.78
C GLN A 49 -10.93 1.69 -12.53
N ASN A 50 -12.01 2.01 -13.24
CA ASN A 50 -12.16 3.29 -13.91
C ASN A 50 -12.16 4.47 -12.91
N ASN A 51 -12.79 4.32 -11.74
CA ASN A 51 -12.77 5.34 -10.70
C ASN A 51 -11.37 5.56 -10.13
N GLU A 52 -10.60 4.49 -9.89
CA GLU A 52 -9.21 4.61 -9.44
C GLU A 52 -8.30 5.28 -10.47
N GLU A 53 -8.49 4.96 -11.75
CA GLU A 53 -7.76 5.62 -12.84
C GLU A 53 -8.15 7.10 -12.95
N ILE A 54 -9.43 7.43 -12.86
CA ILE A 54 -9.92 8.82 -12.85
C ILE A 54 -9.31 9.60 -11.69
N GLU A 55 -9.21 9.05 -10.49
CA GLU A 55 -8.58 9.71 -9.35
C GLU A 55 -7.06 9.91 -9.56
N LYS A 56 -6.36 8.93 -10.15
CA LYS A 56 -4.95 9.09 -10.55
C LYS A 56 -4.77 10.19 -11.60
N TYR A 57 -5.67 10.25 -12.59
CA TYR A 57 -5.64 11.31 -13.59
C TYR A 57 -5.94 12.68 -12.98
N LYS A 58 -6.91 12.80 -12.06
CA LYS A 58 -7.19 14.05 -11.32
C LYS A 58 -5.99 14.53 -10.52
N GLN A 59 -5.33 13.62 -9.79
CA GLN A 59 -4.12 13.96 -9.04
C GLN A 59 -3.01 14.45 -9.97
N ARG A 60 -2.83 13.78 -11.12
CA ARG A 60 -1.82 14.17 -12.10
C ARG A 60 -2.13 15.50 -12.78
N VAL A 61 -3.41 15.78 -13.04
CA VAL A 61 -3.86 17.08 -13.56
C VAL A 61 -3.62 18.17 -12.52
N ALA A 62 -3.97 17.96 -11.26
CA ALA A 62 -3.70 18.92 -10.18
C ALA A 62 -2.20 19.21 -10.00
N GLU A 63 -1.36 18.17 -10.08
CA GLU A 63 0.11 18.33 -10.01
C GLU A 63 0.65 19.10 -11.24
N LEU A 64 0.12 18.84 -12.43
CA LEU A 64 0.48 19.57 -13.64
C LEU A 64 0.00 21.02 -13.62
N GLU A 65 -1.20 21.28 -13.11
CA GLU A 65 -1.73 22.64 -12.90
C GLU A 65 -0.87 23.41 -11.90
N GLU A 66 -0.42 22.78 -10.82
CA GLU A 66 0.49 23.40 -9.86
C GLU A 66 1.87 23.71 -10.49
N LYS A 67 2.39 22.80 -11.34
CA LYS A 67 3.62 23.02 -12.10
C LYS A 67 3.48 24.14 -13.12
N ILE A 68 2.37 24.20 -13.85
CA ILE A 68 2.06 25.29 -14.79
C ILE A 68 1.98 26.60 -14.02
N LYS A 69 1.29 26.64 -12.87
CA LYS A 69 1.21 27.83 -12.02
C LYS A 69 2.59 28.30 -11.54
N LYS A 70 3.47 27.39 -11.14
CA LYS A 70 4.87 27.71 -10.76
C LYS A 70 5.72 28.18 -11.94
N LEU A 71 5.44 27.71 -13.16
CA LEU A 71 6.13 28.15 -14.38
C LEU A 71 5.60 29.48 -14.91
N GLU A 72 4.31 29.76 -14.72
CA GLU A 72 3.63 31.01 -15.09
C GLU A 72 3.80 32.11 -14.03
N GLU A 73 4.23 31.75 -12.81
CA GLU A 73 4.72 32.68 -11.80
C GLU A 73 5.93 33.44 -12.35
N LYS A 74 5.66 34.59 -12.98
CA LYS A 74 6.68 35.58 -13.30
C LYS A 74 7.48 35.86 -12.03
N PRO A 75 8.83 35.90 -12.10
CA PRO A 75 9.64 36.22 -10.93
C PRO A 75 9.11 37.53 -10.33
N THR A 76 8.79 37.50 -9.04
CA THR A 76 8.27 38.66 -8.33
C THR A 76 9.21 39.84 -8.51
N ASN A 77 8.68 41.07 -8.50
CA ASN A 77 9.51 42.27 -8.63
C ASN A 77 10.68 42.27 -7.64
N ASP A 78 10.51 41.70 -6.44
CA ASP A 78 11.58 41.55 -5.45
C ASP A 78 12.70 40.62 -5.92
N LYS A 79 12.37 39.45 -6.53
CA LYS A 79 13.37 38.56 -7.13
C LYS A 79 14.10 39.21 -8.31
N LEU A 80 13.39 39.99 -9.11
CA LEU A 80 13.99 40.75 -10.22
C LEU A 80 14.93 41.86 -9.70
N LEU A 81 14.56 42.53 -8.62
CA LEU A 81 15.40 43.52 -7.95
C LEU A 81 16.64 42.86 -7.33
N ASP A 82 16.50 41.71 -6.67
CA ASP A 82 17.63 40.93 -6.17
C ASP A 82 18.58 40.56 -7.30
N TRP A 83 18.08 39.99 -8.40
CA TRP A 83 18.89 39.68 -9.58
C TRP A 83 19.55 40.91 -10.19
N LEU A 84 18.86 42.04 -10.26
CA LEU A 84 19.43 43.30 -10.75
C LEU A 84 20.56 43.78 -9.84
N THR A 85 20.42 43.66 -8.52
CA THR A 85 21.48 44.04 -7.57
C THR A 85 22.67 43.09 -7.63
N ASP A 86 22.46 41.80 -7.86
CA ASP A 86 23.53 40.82 -8.03
C ASP A 86 24.28 41.03 -9.34
N LEU A 87 23.57 41.23 -10.47
CA LEU A 87 24.19 41.55 -11.76
C LEU A 87 24.96 42.87 -11.73
N ARG A 88 24.47 43.87 -10.98
CA ARG A 88 25.16 45.15 -10.82
C ARG A 88 26.44 44.99 -10.00
N ARG A 89 26.40 44.21 -8.92
CA ARG A 89 27.58 43.88 -8.11
C ARG A 89 28.61 43.06 -8.88
N GLU A 90 28.15 42.10 -9.69
CA GLU A 90 29.02 41.29 -10.54
C GLU A 90 29.70 42.14 -11.62
N ASN A 91 28.98 43.08 -12.24
CA ASN A 91 29.58 44.03 -13.17
C ASN A 91 30.64 44.93 -12.52
N GLU A 92 30.39 45.44 -11.31
CA GLU A 92 31.38 46.21 -10.54
C GLU A 92 32.62 45.36 -10.24
N PHE A 93 32.43 44.11 -9.84
CA PHE A 93 33.52 43.17 -9.58
C PHE A 93 34.33 42.83 -10.85
N LEU A 94 33.67 42.63 -11.98
CA LEU A 94 34.33 42.39 -13.26
C LEU A 94 35.13 43.61 -13.72
N LYS A 95 34.59 44.82 -13.57
CA LYS A 95 35.33 46.08 -13.83
C LYS A 95 36.56 46.19 -12.93
N MET A 96 36.42 45.83 -11.65
CA MET A 96 37.51 45.83 -10.69
C MET A 96 38.60 44.82 -11.08
N LYS A 97 38.23 43.60 -11.48
CA LYS A 97 39.17 42.60 -12.02
C LYS A 97 39.88 43.08 -13.29
N LEU A 98 39.17 43.76 -14.20
CA LEU A 98 39.75 44.34 -15.41
C LEU A 98 40.81 45.40 -15.07
N SER A 99 40.50 46.31 -14.14
CA SER A 99 41.42 47.36 -13.69
C SER A 99 42.66 46.80 -12.96
N HIS A 100 42.50 45.67 -12.27
CA HIS A 100 43.61 44.95 -11.64
C HIS A 100 44.55 44.33 -12.68
N LEU A 101 43.99 43.75 -13.75
CA LEU A 101 44.76 43.20 -14.88
C LEU A 101 45.45 44.29 -15.71
N GLU A 102 44.90 45.50 -15.76
CA GLU A 102 45.50 46.68 -16.41
C GLU A 102 46.63 47.35 -15.60
N GLY A 103 47.00 46.83 -14.42
CA GLY A 103 48.21 47.23 -13.68
C GLY A 103 48.00 47.86 -12.30
N GLY A 104 46.76 47.96 -11.81
CA GLY A 104 46.44 48.48 -10.46
C GLY A 104 46.55 47.42 -9.37
N LYS A 105 47.76 46.99 -9.00
CA LYS A 105 47.94 45.73 -8.24
C LYS A 105 47.64 45.78 -6.72
N LEU A 106 47.54 46.94 -6.06
CA LEU A 106 47.54 46.96 -4.57
C LEU A 106 46.26 47.45 -3.87
N LEU A 107 45.39 48.23 -4.53
CA LEU A 107 44.24 48.85 -3.86
C LEU A 107 42.95 48.02 -3.91
N TYR A 108 42.84 47.06 -4.84
CA TYR A 108 41.58 46.37 -5.14
C TYR A 108 41.56 44.88 -4.80
N GLU A 109 42.67 44.31 -4.33
CA GLU A 109 42.74 42.89 -3.94
C GLU A 109 41.91 42.61 -2.67
N GLY A 110 41.86 43.56 -1.73
CA GLY A 110 41.06 43.46 -0.51
C GLY A 110 39.55 43.51 -0.77
N ASP A 111 39.09 44.39 -1.66
CA ASP A 111 37.66 44.51 -2.00
C ASP A 111 37.18 43.32 -2.84
N ALA A 112 38.03 42.78 -3.71
CA ALA A 112 37.75 41.55 -4.44
C ALA A 112 37.58 40.36 -3.49
N LEU A 113 38.49 40.20 -2.51
CA LEU A 113 38.40 39.17 -1.49
C LEU A 113 37.16 39.33 -0.60
N ARG A 114 36.78 40.57 -0.25
CA ARG A 114 35.58 40.83 0.55
C ARG A 114 34.32 40.43 -0.19
N TYR A 115 34.23 40.77 -1.48
CA TYR A 115 33.11 40.38 -2.32
C TYR A 115 32.98 38.85 -2.45
N GLU A 116 34.10 38.17 -2.70
CA GLU A 116 34.12 36.70 -2.79
C GLU A 116 33.75 36.04 -1.46
N ASN A 117 34.24 36.56 -0.33
CA ASN A 117 33.84 36.09 0.99
C ASN A 117 32.34 36.31 1.28
N GLU A 118 31.77 37.44 0.87
CA GLU A 118 30.33 37.69 1.00
C GLU A 118 29.50 36.72 0.15
N LYS A 119 29.93 36.45 -1.09
CA LYS A 119 29.29 35.46 -1.96
C LYS A 119 29.34 34.06 -1.34
N LEU A 120 30.52 33.63 -0.89
CA LEU A 120 30.70 32.32 -0.24
C LEU A 120 29.87 32.22 1.04
N ARG A 121 29.74 33.30 1.83
CA ARG A 121 28.87 33.32 3.01
C ARG A 121 27.40 33.14 2.65
N LYS A 122 26.92 33.79 1.59
CA LYS A 122 25.56 33.59 1.09
C LYS A 122 25.33 32.15 0.64
N GLU A 123 26.24 31.60 -0.16
CA GLU A 123 26.16 30.20 -0.62
C GLU A 123 26.13 29.22 0.57
N ILE A 124 26.98 29.42 1.58
CA ILE A 124 26.97 28.60 2.80
C ILE A 124 25.61 28.66 3.51
N GLU A 125 25.01 29.84 3.60
CA GLU A 125 23.71 30.02 4.25
C GLU A 125 22.58 29.34 3.47
N GLU A 126 22.61 29.38 2.14
CA GLU A 126 21.68 28.64 1.28
C GLU A 126 21.84 27.13 1.45
N TYR A 127 23.09 26.63 1.48
CA TYR A 127 23.34 25.21 1.72
C TYR A 127 22.86 24.77 3.10
N LYS A 128 23.04 25.59 4.15
CA LYS A 128 22.50 25.29 5.49
C LYS A 128 20.98 25.14 5.47
N LYS A 129 20.26 26.07 4.84
CA LYS A 129 18.80 25.98 4.71
C LYS A 129 18.36 24.72 3.97
N LYS A 130 19.09 24.35 2.91
CA LYS A 130 18.80 23.12 2.16
C LYS A 130 19.05 21.86 3.00
N VAL A 131 20.10 21.84 3.81
CA VAL A 131 20.37 20.74 4.75
C VAL A 131 19.24 20.63 5.77
N GLU A 132 18.81 21.75 6.36
CA GLU A 132 17.70 21.77 7.34
C GLU A 132 16.37 21.24 6.73
N GLN A 133 16.07 21.60 5.49
CA GLN A 133 14.90 21.07 4.77
C GLN A 133 15.00 19.55 4.58
N LEU A 134 16.15 19.05 4.13
CA LEU A 134 16.38 17.62 3.94
C LEU A 134 16.31 16.84 5.27
N GLU A 135 16.83 17.40 6.36
CA GLU A 135 16.74 16.80 7.69
C GLU A 135 15.28 16.65 8.16
N ASN A 136 14.43 17.65 7.87
CA ASN A 136 13.00 17.59 8.16
C ASN A 136 12.29 16.52 7.30
N GLU A 137 12.58 16.44 6.00
CA GLU A 137 12.03 15.38 5.13
C GLU A 137 12.41 13.98 5.61
N ILE A 138 13.67 13.77 6.02
CA ILE A 138 14.13 12.49 6.59
C ILE A 138 13.34 12.14 7.86
N LYS A 139 13.06 13.14 8.71
CA LYS A 139 12.30 12.94 9.94
C LYS A 139 10.86 12.52 9.64
N GLU A 140 10.22 13.14 8.67
CA GLU A 140 8.86 12.77 8.23
C GLU A 140 8.83 11.35 7.65
N LEU A 141 9.75 11.01 6.75
CA LEU A 141 9.86 9.67 6.19
C LEU A 141 10.07 8.60 7.27
N LYS A 142 10.89 8.90 8.29
CA LYS A 142 11.11 7.99 9.42
C LYS A 142 9.83 7.77 10.21
N ASN A 143 9.01 8.81 10.42
CA ASN A 143 7.71 8.67 11.06
C ASN A 143 6.75 7.83 10.21
N SER A 144 6.69 8.04 8.90
CA SER A 144 5.88 7.22 7.98
C SER A 144 6.30 5.76 8.01
N ILE A 145 7.60 5.47 8.01
CA ILE A 145 8.12 4.09 8.12
C ILE A 145 7.67 3.44 9.44
N ASN A 146 7.74 4.17 10.56
CA ASN A 146 7.27 3.64 11.84
C ASN A 146 5.77 3.34 11.82
N TYR A 147 4.96 4.22 11.23
CA TYR A 147 3.53 4.01 11.05
C TYR A 147 3.23 2.76 10.20
N TYR A 148 3.90 2.60 9.06
CA TYR A 148 3.74 1.40 8.23
C TYR A 148 4.22 0.13 8.95
N ARG A 149 5.30 0.20 9.73
CA ARG A 149 5.76 -0.92 10.55
C ARG A 149 4.70 -1.32 11.58
N GLU A 150 4.06 -0.37 12.25
CA GLU A 150 2.96 -0.68 13.19
C GLU A 150 1.77 -1.35 12.48
N ILE A 151 1.38 -0.87 11.31
CA ILE A 151 0.32 -1.49 10.50
C ILE A 151 0.70 -2.93 10.15
N VAL A 152 1.92 -3.15 9.65
CA VAL A 152 2.40 -4.49 9.31
C VAL A 152 2.41 -5.40 10.53
N SER A 153 2.84 -4.91 11.69
CA SER A 153 2.79 -5.69 12.94
C SER A 153 1.36 -6.06 13.34
N ARG A 154 0.40 -5.12 13.23
CA ARG A 154 -1.02 -5.40 13.50
C ARG A 154 -1.61 -6.40 12.51
N LEU A 155 -1.33 -6.22 11.22
CA LEU A 155 -1.78 -7.14 10.18
C LEU A 155 -1.18 -8.52 10.38
N GLN A 156 0.13 -8.62 10.64
CA GLN A 156 0.79 -9.89 10.90
C GLN A 156 0.14 -10.60 12.10
N GLY A 157 -0.15 -9.89 13.20
CA GLY A 157 -0.91 -10.44 14.33
C GLY A 157 -2.30 -10.96 13.94
N SER A 158 -3.04 -10.21 13.10
CA SER A 158 -4.35 -10.64 12.61
C SER A 158 -4.29 -11.82 11.63
N TYR A 159 -3.26 -11.93 10.79
CA TYR A 159 -3.10 -13.03 9.84
C TYR A 159 -2.57 -14.31 10.50
N THR A 160 -1.81 -14.20 11.59
CA THR A 160 -1.37 -15.36 12.39
C THR A 160 -2.49 -15.94 13.26
N VAL A 161 -3.51 -15.14 13.60
CA VAL A 161 -4.65 -15.56 14.44
C VAL A 161 -5.97 -15.29 13.70
N LEU A 162 -6.32 -16.15 12.74
CA LEU A 162 -7.62 -16.09 12.06
C LEU A 162 -8.77 -16.46 13.02
N ASN A 163 -8.52 -17.33 14.00
CA ASN A 163 -9.36 -17.69 15.13
C ASN A 163 -8.48 -18.47 16.13
N LYS A 164 -8.76 -18.47 17.45
CA LYS A 164 -7.99 -19.09 18.55
C LYS A 164 -7.52 -20.54 18.31
N TYR A 165 -8.09 -21.21 17.30
CA TYR A 165 -7.84 -22.61 16.97
C TYR A 165 -7.45 -22.87 15.51
N ASN A 166 -7.37 -21.85 14.65
CA ASN A 166 -7.10 -22.04 13.22
C ASN A 166 -5.76 -21.40 12.85
N TYR A 167 -4.71 -22.22 12.77
CA TYR A 167 -3.37 -21.76 12.38
C TYR A 167 -3.10 -22.19 10.93
N ARG A 168 -2.54 -21.28 10.13
CA ARG A 168 -2.01 -21.64 8.81
C ARG A 168 -0.61 -22.21 9.01
N ILE A 169 -0.50 -23.53 9.01
CA ILE A 169 0.76 -24.25 9.28
C ILE A 169 1.05 -25.25 8.18
N CYS A 170 2.32 -25.65 8.10
CA CYS A 170 2.82 -26.55 7.08
C CYS A 170 2.62 -27.99 7.56
N ILE A 171 1.77 -28.75 6.87
CA ILE A 171 1.41 -30.14 7.22
C ILE A 171 1.81 -31.10 6.11
N ARG A 172 2.23 -32.30 6.49
CA ARG A 172 2.51 -33.39 5.55
C ARG A 172 1.20 -33.98 5.03
N ASN A 173 1.00 -33.94 3.72
CA ASN A 173 -0.10 -34.63 3.05
C ASN A 173 0.11 -36.16 3.18
N PRO A 174 -0.85 -36.92 3.75
CA PRO A 174 -0.71 -38.36 3.95
C PRO A 174 -0.68 -39.17 2.63
N GLU A 175 -1.26 -38.65 1.55
CA GLU A 175 -1.33 -39.33 0.25
C GLU A 175 -0.09 -39.10 -0.59
N THR A 176 0.42 -37.86 -0.63
CA THR A 176 1.59 -37.49 -1.46
C THR A 176 2.91 -37.47 -0.68
N GLY A 177 2.85 -37.34 0.64
CA GLY A 177 4.01 -37.20 1.51
C GLY A 177 4.68 -35.81 1.45
N GLU A 178 4.15 -34.89 0.63
CA GLU A 178 4.64 -33.51 0.48
C GLU A 178 4.10 -32.60 1.57
N TYR A 179 4.77 -31.47 1.79
CA TYR A 179 4.40 -30.50 2.81
C TYR A 179 3.69 -29.29 2.19
N GLU A 180 2.49 -28.99 2.68
CA GLU A 180 1.67 -27.89 2.17
C GLU A 180 1.18 -26.98 3.29
N TYR A 181 1.01 -25.69 2.98
CA TYR A 181 0.44 -24.72 3.93
C TYR A 181 -1.08 -24.76 3.89
N GLN A 182 -1.68 -25.34 4.94
CA GLN A 182 -3.13 -25.45 5.08
C GLN A 182 -3.60 -24.80 6.38
N LEU A 183 -4.84 -24.32 6.38
CA LEU A 183 -5.48 -23.82 7.59
C LEU A 183 -5.97 -25.03 8.40
N ILE A 184 -5.29 -25.35 9.49
CA ILE A 184 -5.61 -26.51 10.29
C ILE A 184 -5.80 -26.16 11.76
N LYS A 185 -6.60 -27.00 12.43
CA LYS A 185 -6.72 -27.00 13.88
C LYS A 185 -5.66 -27.92 14.46
N LEU A 186 -4.94 -27.44 15.47
CA LEU A 186 -3.98 -28.26 16.19
C LEU A 186 -4.71 -29.42 16.89
N PRO A 187 -4.14 -30.64 16.90
CA PRO A 187 -4.69 -31.76 17.66
C PRO A 187 -4.92 -31.42 19.14
N PRO A 188 -5.93 -31.99 19.82
CA PRO A 188 -6.21 -31.70 21.23
C PRO A 188 -5.07 -32.05 22.19
N ASP A 189 -4.24 -33.01 21.81
CA ASP A 189 -3.08 -33.53 22.53
C ASP A 189 -1.76 -32.88 22.11
N PHE A 190 -1.79 -31.92 21.17
CA PHE A 190 -0.61 -31.26 20.65
C PHE A 190 0.12 -30.45 21.73
N ASP A 191 1.40 -30.75 21.94
CA ASP A 191 2.29 -30.01 22.83
C ASP A 191 3.23 -29.08 22.06
N PRO A 192 3.01 -27.74 22.06
CA PRO A 192 3.87 -26.78 21.37
C PRO A 192 5.21 -26.50 22.08
N PHE A 193 5.48 -27.12 23.24
CA PHE A 193 6.71 -26.91 24.01
C PHE A 193 7.79 -27.94 23.73
N ASN A 194 7.43 -29.06 23.09
CA ASN A 194 8.33 -30.18 22.89
C ASN A 194 8.41 -30.61 21.40
N PRO A 195 9.04 -29.80 20.53
CA PRO A 195 9.28 -30.20 19.14
C PRO A 195 10.23 -31.40 19.07
N THR A 196 10.05 -32.26 18.08
CA THR A 196 10.94 -33.42 17.83
C THR A 196 12.38 -32.94 17.57
N TYR A 197 12.53 -31.88 16.77
CA TYR A 197 13.78 -31.14 16.60
C TYR A 197 13.52 -29.77 15.94
N ILE A 198 14.54 -28.91 15.95
CA ILE A 198 14.51 -27.60 15.29
C ILE A 198 15.56 -27.61 14.17
N THR A 199 15.15 -27.27 12.94
CA THR A 199 16.06 -27.15 11.80
C THR A 199 16.95 -25.92 11.93
N ARG A 200 18.08 -25.90 11.20
CA ARG A 200 18.98 -24.72 11.14
C ARG A 200 18.30 -23.46 10.60
N ASP A 201 17.25 -23.63 9.80
CA ASP A 201 16.46 -22.55 9.22
C ASP A 201 15.39 -22.00 10.18
N GLY A 202 15.37 -22.49 11.43
CA GLY A 202 14.44 -22.03 12.46
C GLY A 202 13.03 -22.57 12.29
N ILE A 203 12.89 -23.83 11.85
CA ILE A 203 11.61 -24.54 11.74
C ILE A 203 11.56 -25.61 12.84
N GLU A 204 10.55 -25.56 13.68
CA GLU A 204 10.19 -26.60 14.65
C GLU A 204 9.44 -27.71 13.92
N VAL A 205 9.94 -28.95 14.04
CA VAL A 205 9.36 -30.13 13.41
C VAL A 205 8.73 -31.02 14.49
N TYR A 206 7.47 -31.37 14.27
CA TYR A 206 6.69 -32.27 15.11
C TYR A 206 6.34 -33.51 14.27
N GLU A 207 7.22 -34.51 14.28
CA GLU A 207 7.11 -35.68 13.38
C GLU A 207 5.86 -36.52 13.66
N GLU A 208 5.50 -36.69 14.92
CA GLU A 208 4.30 -37.41 15.37
C GLU A 208 3.02 -36.85 14.73
N TYR A 209 2.96 -35.52 14.59
CA TYR A 209 1.82 -34.83 14.02
C TYR A 209 1.99 -34.51 12.52
N GLY A 210 3.17 -34.73 11.94
CA GLY A 210 3.49 -34.32 10.58
C GLY A 210 3.46 -32.80 10.37
N ILE A 211 3.69 -32.02 11.43
CA ILE A 211 3.57 -30.56 11.44
C ILE A 211 4.95 -29.91 11.43
N ARG A 212 5.09 -28.83 10.65
CA ARG A 212 6.26 -27.95 10.64
C ARG A 212 5.84 -26.51 10.90
N ILE A 213 6.44 -25.89 11.92
CA ILE A 213 6.09 -24.55 12.37
C ILE A 213 7.35 -23.69 12.40
N PRO A 214 7.39 -22.52 11.74
CA PRO A 214 8.46 -21.56 11.95
C PRO A 214 8.54 -21.18 13.43
N THR A 215 9.73 -21.16 14.02
CA THR A 215 9.97 -20.85 15.46
C THR A 215 9.23 -19.61 15.94
N LYS A 216 9.19 -18.53 15.15
CA LYS A 216 8.42 -17.31 15.45
C LYS A 216 6.92 -17.55 15.61
N LEU A 217 6.34 -18.45 14.82
CA LEU A 217 4.93 -18.85 14.95
C LEU A 217 4.76 -19.81 16.13
N GLY A 218 5.75 -20.67 16.39
CA GLY A 218 5.80 -21.52 17.58
C GLY A 218 5.75 -20.70 18.87
N ASP A 219 6.48 -19.58 18.96
CA ASP A 219 6.44 -18.67 20.11
C ASP A 219 5.04 -18.09 20.35
N ILE A 220 4.36 -17.64 19.29
CA ILE A 220 2.99 -17.13 19.36
C ILE A 220 2.02 -18.22 19.84
N ILE A 221 2.14 -19.43 19.28
CA ILE A 221 1.31 -20.57 19.67
C ILE A 221 1.54 -20.89 21.16
N ARG A 222 2.79 -20.94 21.62
CA ARG A 222 3.12 -21.19 23.03
C ARG A 222 2.55 -20.12 23.97
N GLU A 223 2.58 -18.85 23.58
CA GLU A 223 1.98 -17.77 24.38
C GLU A 223 0.47 -17.96 24.54
N GLU A 224 -0.24 -18.36 23.47
CA GLU A 224 -1.67 -18.67 23.52
C GLU A 224 -1.97 -19.91 24.38
N PHE A 225 -1.20 -20.99 24.23
CA PHE A 225 -1.36 -22.21 25.05
C PHE A 225 -1.07 -21.95 26.54
N LYS A 226 -0.12 -21.07 26.87
CA LYS A 226 0.12 -20.65 28.27
C LYS A 226 -1.10 -19.95 28.87
N LYS A 227 -1.76 -19.07 28.12
CA LYS A 227 -2.94 -18.34 28.61
C LYS A 227 -4.06 -19.29 29.03
N ASP A 228 -4.27 -20.37 28.28
CA ASP A 228 -5.28 -21.39 28.61
C ASP A 228 -4.89 -22.21 29.85
N PHE A 229 -3.61 -22.48 30.08
CA PHE A 229 -3.12 -23.16 31.30
C PHE A 229 -3.39 -22.33 32.56
N TYR A 230 -3.04 -21.04 32.54
CA TYR A 230 -3.28 -20.13 33.66
C TYR A 230 -4.77 -19.85 33.93
N LEU A 231 -5.62 -19.90 32.89
CA LEU A 231 -7.07 -19.74 33.06
C LEU A 231 -7.67 -20.94 33.82
N LYS A 232 -7.19 -22.16 33.52
CA LYS A 232 -7.68 -23.41 34.10
C LYS A 232 -7.29 -23.55 35.57
N ASP A 233 -6.08 -23.12 35.94
CA ASP A 233 -5.63 -23.08 37.34
C ASP A 233 -6.46 -22.08 38.18
N PHE A 234 -6.88 -20.96 37.58
CA PHE A 234 -7.73 -19.97 38.24
C PHE A 234 -9.18 -20.44 38.48
N GLU A 235 -9.67 -21.38 37.66
CA GLU A 235 -11.00 -21.99 37.81
C GLU A 235 -11.02 -23.17 38.80
N LEU A 236 -9.88 -23.85 38.99
CA LEU A 236 -9.73 -24.97 39.94
C LEU A 236 -9.51 -24.51 41.40
N ASP A 237 -9.04 -23.28 41.61
CA ASP A 237 -8.85 -22.66 42.93
C ASP A 237 -10.13 -21.96 43.47
N ARG A 238 -11.32 -22.21 42.89
CA ARG A 238 -12.63 -21.71 43.38
C ARG A 238 -13.56 -22.81 43.89
#